data_AF-A0A9X5X7D3-F1
#
_entry.id   AF-A0A9X5X7D3-F1
#
_cell.length_a   1.000
_cell.length_b   1.000
_cell.length_c   1.000
_cell.angle_alpha   90.00
_cell.angle_beta   90.00
_cell.angle_gamma   90.00
#
_symmetry.space_group_name_H-M   'P 1'
#
loop_
_entity.id
_entity.type
_entity.pdbx_description
1 polymer ?
#
loop_
_entity_poly.entity_id
_entity_poly.type
_entity_poly.pdbx_seq_one_letter_code
_entity_poly.pdbx_strand_id
1 'polypeptide(L)' 'DEIAERLEVSPLTVKTHVNRAMAKLGARDRAQLVVIAYESGLVRPRVE' A
#
# COMPACT_ATOMS: atom_id res chain seq x y z
N ASP A 1 1.01 -7.21 9.61
CA ASP A 1 0.03 -7.54 10.67
C ASP A 1 -0.72 -6.30 11.14
N GLU A 2 -0.05 -5.19 11.45
CA GLU A 2 -0.71 -3.92 11.85
C GLU A 2 -1.86 -3.44 10.94
N ILE A 3 -1.69 -3.49 9.61
CA ILE A 3 -2.76 -3.09 8.66
C ILE A 3 -3.97 -4.02 8.78
N ALA A 4 -3.72 -5.32 8.99
CA ALA A 4 -4.77 -6.33 9.09
C ALA A 4 -5.58 -6.15 10.38
N GLU A 5 -4.89 -5.87 11.49
CA GLU A 5 -5.50 -5.56 12.79
C GLU A 5 -6.36 -4.29 12.72
N ARG A 6 -5.82 -3.19 12.17
CA ARG A 6 -6.55 -1.91 12.07
C ARG A 6 -7.78 -1.96 11.17
N LEU A 7 -7.81 -2.88 10.20
CA LEU A 7 -8.90 -3.04 9.26
C LEU A 7 -9.80 -4.25 9.56
N GLU A 8 -9.52 -4.97 10.65
CA GLU A 8 -10.27 -6.18 11.06
C GLU A 8 -10.36 -7.26 9.94
N VAL A 9 -9.26 -7.47 9.21
CA VAL A 9 -9.16 -8.47 8.14
C VAL A 9 -8.00 -9.43 8.37
N SER A 10 -7.97 -10.54 7.63
CA SER A 10 -6.83 -11.46 7.69
C SER A 10 -5.54 -10.84 7.11
N PRO A 11 -4.35 -11.20 7.63
CA PRO A 11 -3.07 -10.80 7.01
C PRO A 11 -2.95 -11.21 5.53
N LEU A 12 -3.56 -12.34 5.16
CA LEU A 12 -3.59 -12.82 3.78
C LEU A 12 -4.42 -11.90 2.86
N THR A 13 -5.51 -11.33 3.38
CA THR A 13 -6.32 -10.34 2.67
C THR A 13 -5.47 -9.11 2.34
N VAL A 14 -4.75 -8.56 3.32
CA VAL A 14 -3.84 -7.42 3.11
C VAL A 14 -2.79 -7.74 2.05
N LYS A 15 -2.13 -8.91 2.16
CA LYS A 15 -1.14 -9.36 1.17
C LYS A 15 -1.72 -9.40 -0.24
N THR A 16 -2.94 -9.91 -0.39
CA THR A 16 -3.64 -9.99 -1.67
C THR A 16 -3.90 -8.60 -2.26
N HIS A 17 -4.35 -7.64 -1.45
CA HIS A 17 -4.57 -6.27 -1.90
C HIS A 17 -3.28 -5.57 -2.31
N VAL A 18 -2.19 -5.71 -1.53
CA VAL A 18 -0.88 -5.13 -1.85
C VAL A 18 -0.34 -5.70 -3.17
N ASN A 19 -0.40 -7.02 -3.36
CA ASN A 19 0.05 -7.66 -4.60
C ASN A 19 -0.76 -7.19 -5.81
N ARG A 20 -2.09 -7.06 -5.66
CA ARG A 20 -2.96 -6.55 -6.74
C ARG A 20 -2.68 -5.08 -7.04
N ALA A 21 -2.41 -4.24 -6.04
CA ALA A 21 -2.05 -2.85 -6.24
C ALA A 21 -0.71 -2.73 -7.01
N MET A 22 0.30 -3.51 -6.61
CA MET A 22 1.58 -3.56 -7.32
C MET A 22 1.41 -3.99 -8.77
N ALA A 23 0.64 -5.06 -9.03
CA ALA A 23 0.39 -5.54 -10.39
C ALA A 23 -0.36 -4.51 -11.24
N LYS A 24 -1.38 -3.83 -10.69
CA LYS A 24 -2.15 -2.80 -11.39
C LYS A 24 -1.33 -1.56 -11.73
N LEU A 25 -0.39 -1.18 -10.86
CA LEU A 25 0.41 0.03 -11.00
C LEU A 25 1.81 -0.23 -11.57
N GLY A 26 2.14 -1.47 -11.90
CA GLY A 26 3.46 -1.85 -12.40
C GLY A 26 4.59 -1.64 -11.38
N ALA A 27 4.29 -1.69 -10.08
CA ALA A 27 5.29 -1.57 -9.03
C ALA A 27 6.02 -2.91 -8.81
N ARG A 28 7.35 -2.88 -8.80
CA ARG A 28 8.23 -4.05 -8.62
C ARG A 28 8.29 -4.53 -7.18
N ASP A 29 8.15 -3.61 -6.24
CA ASP A 29 8.11 -3.89 -4.81
C ASP A 29 7.25 -2.87 -4.05
N ARG A 30 7.14 -3.08 -2.74
CA ARG A 30 6.35 -2.23 -1.84
C ARG A 30 6.92 -0.83 -1.72
N ALA A 31 8.24 -0.65 -1.80
CA ALA A 31 8.85 0.68 -1.71
C ALA A 31 8.50 1.51 -2.95
N GLN A 32 8.55 0.91 -4.14
CA GLN A 32 8.08 1.57 -5.36
C GLN A 32 6.58 1.90 -5.29
N LEU A 33 5.75 1.03 -4.73
CA LEU A 33 4.33 1.31 -4.53
C LEU A 33 4.11 2.54 -3.60
N VAL A 34 4.92 2.68 -2.56
CA VAL A 34 4.90 3.86 -1.69
C VAL A 34 5.33 5.12 -2.44
N VAL A 35 6.39 5.05 -3.26
CA VAL A 35 6.84 6.18 -4.10
C VAL A 35 5.71 6.65 -5.02
N ILE A 36 5.05 5.73 -5.73
CA ILE A 36 3.92 6.05 -6.61
C ILE A 36 2.80 6.77 -5.84
N ALA A 37 2.52 6.34 -4.60
CA ALA A 37 1.49 6.96 -3.77
C ALA A 37 1.83 8.41 -3.39
N TYR A 38 3.12 8.73 -3.18
CA TYR A 38 3.56 10.10 -2.94
C TYR A 38 3.59 10.95 -4.22
N GLU A 39 4.16 10.43 -5.30
CA GLU A 39 4.28 11.16 -6.59
C GLU A 39 2.91 11.47 -7.21
N SER A 40 1.93 10.59 -7.03
CA SER A 40 0.54 10.81 -7.47
C SER A 40 -0.25 11.76 -6.55
N GLY A 41 0.28 12.12 -5.38
CA GLY A 41 -0.42 12.93 -4.38
C GLY A 41 -1.52 12.21 -3.61
N LEU A 42 -1.66 10.88 -3.77
CA LEU A 42 -2.58 10.04 -2.98
C LEU A 42 -2.21 10.05 -1.49
N VAL A 43 -0.91 10.03 -1.20
CA VAL A 43 -0.36 10.24 0.14
C VAL A 43 0.36 11.58 0.13
N ARG A 44 0.06 12.42 1.12
CA ARG A 44 0.76 13.67 1.37
C ARG A 44 1.51 13.55 2.70
N PRO A 45 2.78 13.98 2.77
CA PRO A 45 3.46 14.10 4.05
C PRO A 45 2.62 14.96 4.98
N ARG A 46 2.30 14.44 6.18
CA ARG A 46 1.69 15.27 7.21
C ARG A 46 2.81 16.15 7.77
N VAL A 47 2.73 17.44 7.49
CA VAL A 47 3.54 18.44 8.20
C VAL A 47 2.77 18.68 9.51
N GLU A 48 3.38 18.33 10.63
CA GLU A 48 2.89 18.76 11.95
C GLU A 48 3.25 20.23 12.19
#